data_AF-A0A348ZHL8-F1
#
_entry.id   AF-A0A348ZHL8-F1
#
_cell.length_a   1.000
_cell.length_b   1.000
_cell.length_c   1.000
_cell.angle_alpha   90.00
_cell.angle_beta   90.00
_cell.angle_gamma   90.00
#
_symmetry.space_group_name_H-M   'P 1'
#
loop_
_entity.id
_entity.type
_entity.pdbx_description
1 polymer ?
#
loop_
_entity_poly.entity_id
_entity_poly.type
_entity_poly.pdbx_seq_one_letter_code
_entity_poly.pdbx_strand_id
1 'polypeptide(L)'
;MTTNLRKFYETGNQVHDDSVVCVFEDFLAEEEIQALLAAAKPKLKQALVSAGQTGVESAGRSGSNCWIPHGLNLVIEELSLRVAEVVGIGLE
;
A
#
# COMPACT_ATOMS: atom_id res chain seq x y z
N MET A 1 0.98 -13.66 -17.35
CA MET A 1 0.00 -14.16 -16.37
C MET A 1 -1.23 -13.28 -16.48
N THR A 2 -2.42 -13.87 -16.53
CA THR A 2 -3.68 -13.10 -16.55
C THR A 2 -4.15 -12.97 -15.11
N THR A 3 -3.86 -11.85 -14.46
CA THR A 3 -4.34 -11.58 -13.10
C THR A 3 -5.84 -11.30 -13.18
N ASN A 4 -6.66 -12.22 -12.68
CA ASN A 4 -8.10 -12.00 -12.58
C ASN A 4 -8.39 -11.08 -11.40
N LEU A 5 -8.51 -9.78 -11.68
CA LEU A 5 -8.88 -8.80 -10.67
C LEU A 5 -10.31 -9.03 -10.18
N ARG A 6 -10.53 -8.80 -8.88
CA ARG A 6 -11.88 -8.82 -8.30
C ARG A 6 -12.74 -7.77 -8.98
N LYS A 7 -13.97 -8.16 -9.31
CA LYS A 7 -15.00 -7.25 -9.87
C LYS A 7 -15.94 -6.70 -8.81
N PHE A 8 -15.80 -7.18 -7.58
CA PHE A 8 -16.66 -6.86 -6.45
C PHE A 8 -15.95 -7.29 -5.17
N TYR A 9 -16.26 -6.60 -4.07
CA TYR A 9 -15.80 -6.93 -2.72
C TYR A 9 -17.02 -7.12 -1.83
N GLU A 10 -17.08 -8.25 -1.12
CA GLU A 10 -18.19 -8.59 -0.21
C GLU A 10 -18.25 -7.65 1.01
N THR A 11 -17.12 -7.04 1.33
CA THR A 11 -16.94 -6.06 2.40
C THR A 11 -16.33 -4.77 1.84
N GLY A 12 -16.44 -3.68 2.62
CA GLY A 12 -16.02 -2.35 2.19
C GLY A 12 -17.15 -1.57 1.52
N ASN A 13 -17.07 -0.24 1.61
CA ASN A 13 -18.02 0.67 1.01
C ASN A 13 -17.61 1.00 -0.42
N GLN A 14 -18.37 0.52 -1.41
CA GLN A 14 -18.11 0.84 -2.82
C GLN A 14 -18.51 2.29 -3.10
N VAL A 15 -17.55 3.07 -3.63
CA VAL A 15 -17.73 4.51 -3.90
C VAL A 15 -17.77 4.84 -5.39
N HIS A 16 -17.50 3.87 -6.26
CA HIS A 16 -17.54 4.04 -7.72
C HIS A 16 -17.77 2.70 -8.43
N ASP A 17 -18.48 2.73 -9.55
CA ASP A 17 -18.98 1.51 -10.24
C ASP A 17 -18.24 1.20 -11.55
N ASP A 18 -17.94 2.22 -12.37
CA ASP A 18 -17.23 2.00 -13.66
C ASP A 18 -15.77 1.55 -13.46
N SER A 19 -15.25 1.77 -12.26
CA SER A 19 -14.02 1.21 -11.74
C SER A 19 -14.32 0.80 -10.32
N VAL A 20 -14.06 -0.46 -9.97
CA VAL A 20 -14.34 -1.00 -8.64
C VAL A 20 -13.44 -0.27 -7.64
N VAL A 21 -13.98 0.73 -6.97
CA VAL A 21 -13.29 1.49 -5.92
C VAL A 21 -14.07 1.31 -4.62
N CYS A 22 -13.40 0.76 -3.62
CA CYS A 22 -13.97 0.49 -2.30
C CYS A 22 -13.14 1.15 -1.20
N VAL A 23 -13.82 1.62 -0.16
CA VAL A 23 -13.21 2.11 1.09
C VAL A 23 -13.44 1.06 2.17
N PHE A 24 -12.36 0.61 2.81
CA PHE A 24 -12.41 -0.26 3.98
C PHE A 24 -12.11 0.59 5.22
N GLU A 25 -13.15 0.96 5.96
CA GLU A 25 -13.01 1.73 7.19
C GLU A 25 -12.38 0.87 8.29
N ASP A 26 -11.59 1.51 9.15
CA ASP A 26 -10.91 0.89 10.30
C ASP A 26 -10.13 -0.39 9.95
N PHE A 27 -9.58 -0.45 8.72
CA PHE A 27 -8.91 -1.65 8.22
C PHE A 27 -7.61 -1.99 8.96
N LEU A 28 -6.90 -0.98 9.47
CA LEU A 28 -5.68 -1.15 10.24
C LEU A 28 -5.98 -1.00 11.73
N ALA A 29 -5.46 -1.92 12.53
CA ALA A 29 -5.38 -1.76 13.97
C ALA A 29 -4.26 -0.78 14.35
N GLU A 30 -4.38 -0.14 15.52
CA GLU A 30 -3.38 0.83 16.00
C GLU A 30 -1.97 0.23 16.09
N GLU A 31 -1.84 -1.03 16.50
CA GLU A 31 -0.55 -1.75 16.55
C GLU A 31 0.12 -1.82 15.16
N GLU A 32 -0.65 -2.10 14.12
CA GLU A 32 -0.16 -2.22 12.74
C GLU A 32 0.28 -0.84 12.22
N ILE A 33 -0.46 0.22 12.54
CA ILE A 33 -0.11 1.60 12.21
C ILE A 33 1.23 1.95 12.87
N GLN A 34 1.42 1.64 14.16
CA GLN A 34 2.66 1.93 14.86
C GLN A 34 3.84 1.12 14.32
N ALA A 35 3.63 -0.16 13.98
CA ALA A 35 4.65 -1.01 13.38
C ALA A 35 5.14 -0.44 12.03
N LEU A 36 4.21 -0.01 11.18
CA LEU A 36 4.54 0.64 9.89
C LEU A 36 5.28 1.96 10.09
N LEU A 37 4.82 2.82 11.01
CA LEU A 37 5.48 4.09 11.30
C LEU A 37 6.90 3.89 11.84
N ALA A 38 7.11 2.95 12.75
CA ALA A 38 8.42 2.64 13.29
C ALA A 38 9.38 2.11 12.20
N ALA A 39 8.88 1.25 11.30
CA ALA A 39 9.65 0.74 10.18
C ALA A 39 9.97 1.82 9.12
N ALA A 40 9.05 2.76 8.89
CA ALA A 40 9.15 3.79 7.85
C ALA A 40 10.04 4.96 8.27
N LYS A 41 9.82 5.54 9.46
CA LYS A 41 10.43 6.79 9.92
C LYS A 41 11.93 6.91 9.63
N PRO A 42 12.79 5.92 9.95
CA PRO A 42 14.23 6.03 9.69
C PRO A 42 14.64 5.88 8.22
N LYS A 43 13.73 5.43 7.34
CA LYS A 43 14.00 5.11 5.92
C LYS A 43 13.39 6.09 4.93
N LEU A 44 12.50 6.98 5.39
CA LEU A 44 11.84 7.97 4.54
C LEU A 44 12.86 8.84 3.80
N LYS A 45 12.67 8.97 2.49
CA LYS A 45 13.45 9.85 1.62
C LYS A 45 12.53 10.68 0.76
N GLN A 46 13.00 11.86 0.34
CA GLN A 46 12.28 12.72 -0.60
C GLN A 46 11.87 11.92 -1.85
N ALA A 47 10.60 11.99 -2.21
CA ALA A 47 10.12 11.34 -3.41
C ALA A 47 10.68 12.04 -4.66
N LEU A 48 11.19 11.24 -5.59
CA LEU A 48 11.68 11.73 -6.87
C LEU A 48 10.71 11.31 -7.99
N VAL A 49 10.74 12.07 -9.08
CA VAL A 49 10.10 11.73 -10.36
C VAL A 49 11.18 11.49 -11.42
N SER A 50 10.88 10.68 -12.42
CA SER A 50 11.83 10.42 -13.51
C SER A 50 12.01 11.65 -14.39
N ALA A 51 13.26 12.09 -14.59
CA ALA A 51 13.62 13.09 -15.57
C ALA A 51 14.87 12.65 -16.33
N GLY A 52 14.69 12.19 -17.57
CA GLY A 52 15.78 11.65 -18.37
C GLY A 52 16.41 10.42 -17.70
N GLN A 53 17.69 10.54 -17.31
CA GLN A 53 18.47 9.43 -16.73
C GLN A 53 18.50 9.43 -15.19
N THR A 54 17.99 10.46 -14.53
CA THR A 54 18.04 10.58 -13.06
C THR A 54 16.67 10.91 -12.47
N GLY A 55 16.53 10.65 -11.16
CA GLY A 55 15.38 11.13 -10.39
C GLY A 55 15.58 12.59 -10.00
N VAL A 56 14.54 13.41 -10.14
CA VAL A 56 14.52 14.81 -9.71
C VAL A 56 13.33 15.08 -8.79
N GLU A 57 13.44 16.11 -7.96
CA GLU A 57 12.32 16.59 -7.17
C GLU A 57 11.27 17.27 -8.08
N SER A 58 10.01 17.24 -7.66
CA SER A 58 8.92 17.90 -8.39
C SER A 58 7.91 18.49 -7.42
N ALA A 59 7.39 19.66 -7.76
CA ALA A 59 6.32 20.31 -7.00
C ALA A 59 5.05 19.44 -6.92
N GLY A 60 4.81 18.58 -7.93
CA GLY A 60 3.66 17.67 -7.95
C GLY A 60 3.84 16.41 -7.09
N ARG A 61 5.07 16.11 -6.64
CA ARG A 61 5.39 14.95 -5.77
C ARG A 61 6.40 15.37 -4.71
N SER A 62 5.93 16.14 -3.73
CA SER A 62 6.75 16.75 -2.68
C SER A 62 6.88 15.92 -1.40
N GLY A 63 6.11 14.84 -1.25
CA GLY A 63 6.16 13.99 -0.05
C GLY A 63 7.42 13.12 0.04
N SER A 64 7.60 12.46 1.19
CA SER A 64 8.64 11.45 1.41
C SER A 64 8.04 10.05 1.39
N ASN A 65 8.80 9.05 0.92
CA ASN A 65 8.39 7.64 0.97
C ASN A 65 9.58 6.71 1.23
N CYS A 66 9.26 5.45 1.53
CA CYS A 66 10.19 4.35 1.58
C CYS A 66 9.46 3.03 1.29
N TRP A 67 10.20 1.99 0.90
CA TRP A 67 9.69 0.64 0.79
C TRP A 67 9.91 -0.12 2.10
N ILE A 68 8.88 -0.84 2.56
CA ILE A 68 8.92 -1.74 3.70
C ILE A 68 8.72 -3.16 3.17
N PRO A 69 9.62 -4.11 3.46
CA PRO A 69 9.41 -5.51 3.11
C PRO A 69 8.16 -6.06 3.81
N HIS A 70 7.33 -6.81 3.09
CA HIS A 70 6.12 -7.41 3.63
C HIS A 70 6.43 -8.38 4.79
N GLY A 71 7.53 -9.12 4.72
CA GLY A 71 8.01 -10.01 5.81
C GLY A 71 8.96 -9.35 6.82
N LEU A 72 8.88 -8.04 7.06
CA LEU A 72 9.81 -7.36 7.97
C LEU A 72 9.67 -7.84 9.43
N ASN A 73 8.43 -8.03 9.88
CA ASN A 73 8.08 -8.62 11.17
C ASN A 73 6.67 -9.21 11.07
N LEU A 74 6.27 -9.99 12.09
CA LEU A 74 4.99 -10.70 12.08
C LEU A 74 3.78 -9.78 11.87
N VAL A 75 3.74 -8.62 12.55
CA VAL A 75 2.61 -7.66 12.44
C VAL A 75 2.46 -7.13 11.01
N ILE A 76 3.56 -6.75 10.36
CA ILE A 76 3.55 -6.26 8.99
C ILE A 76 3.26 -7.38 7.98
N GLU A 77 3.74 -8.59 8.25
CA GLU A 77 3.49 -9.76 7.42
C GLU A 77 2.01 -10.15 7.43
N GLU A 78 1.40 -10.23 8.62
CA GLU A 78 -0.02 -10.51 8.78
C GLU A 78 -0.90 -9.45 8.12
N LEU A 79 -0.57 -8.17 8.28
CA LEU A 79 -1.25 -7.09 7.56
C LEU A 79 -1.12 -7.25 6.04
N SER A 80 0.08 -7.56 5.54
CA SER A 80 0.33 -7.74 4.11
C SER A 80 -0.46 -8.91 3.54
N LEU A 81 -0.54 -10.03 4.27
CA LEU A 81 -1.36 -11.19 3.91
C LEU A 81 -2.85 -10.84 3.91
N ARG A 82 -3.33 -10.04 4.88
CA ARG A 82 -4.72 -9.56 4.90
C ARG A 82 -5.05 -8.69 3.69
N VAL A 83 -4.14 -7.81 3.28
CA VAL A 83 -4.29 -7.01 2.03
C VAL A 83 -4.28 -7.93 0.79
N ALA A 84 -3.37 -8.90 0.74
CA ALA A 84 -3.28 -9.88 -0.34
C ALA A 84 -4.57 -10.69 -0.51
N GLU A 85 -5.16 -11.13 0.61
CA GLU A 85 -6.45 -11.82 0.63
C GLU A 85 -7.56 -10.92 0.09
N VAL A 86 -7.67 -9.67 0.58
CA VAL A 86 -8.67 -8.71 0.12
C VAL A 86 -8.55 -8.49 -1.38
N VAL A 87 -7.36 -8.22 -1.91
CA VAL A 87 -7.15 -7.94 -3.34
C VAL A 87 -7.25 -9.20 -4.20
N GLY A 88 -7.00 -10.38 -3.64
CA GLY A 88 -6.97 -11.66 -4.36
C GLY A 88 -5.66 -11.89 -5.12
N ILE A 89 -4.56 -11.27 -4.68
CA ILE A 89 -3.21 -11.41 -5.27
C ILE A 89 -2.25 -11.73 -4.13
N GLY A 90 -1.58 -12.87 -4.20
CA GLY A 90 -0.61 -13.30 -3.17
C GLY A 90 0.62 -12.40 -3.08
N LEU A 91 1.31 -12.46 -1.93
CA LEU A 91 2.63 -11.84 -1.77
C LEU A 91 3.66 -12.58 -2.65
N GLU A 92 4.62 -11.85 -3.21
CA GLU A 92 5.72 -12.37 -4.05
C GLU A 92 7.04 -12.52 -3.29
#